data_AF-E4XVG6-F1
#
_entry.id   AF-E4XVG6-F1
#
_cell.length_a   1.000
_cell.length_b   1.000
_cell.length_c   1.000
_cell.angle_alpha   90.00
_cell.angle_beta   90.00
_cell.angle_gamma   90.00
#
_symmetry.space_group_name_H-M   'P 1'
#
loop_
_entity.id
_entity.type
_entity.pdbx_description
1 polymer ?
#
loop_
_entity_poly.entity_id
_entity_poly.type
_entity_poly.pdbx_seq_one_letter_code
_entity_poly.pdbx_strand_id
1 'polypeptide(L)'
;MATKSAPTFPNSLSKAVASAADAQTTKLCNLITTYCGKGARAAVKSTGTTLTVVFKSNENGIVNTGFDVAFTAEPLPEEDGHWNSILTQYESLYNKIYEQLGATRTENKRLRLANQFTRAMGKFYNFGLKERTISGCTNFAGTGVSGDFVAPTFDETDICASLDSFFFAVTSYHDAYACLDGLDVWAKQKQLRPIRIKNVIRKQRRRLYNQKLTDFSCIATDGFIV
;
A
#
# COMPACT_ATOMS: atom_id res chain seq x y z
N MET A 1 -29.64 -43.66 47.33
CA MET A 1 -29.26 -42.68 48.37
C MET A 1 -27.76 -42.76 48.59
N ALA A 2 -27.02 -41.75 48.14
CA ALA A 2 -25.70 -41.33 48.66
C ALA A 2 -25.11 -40.34 47.64
N THR A 3 -25.34 -39.06 47.93
CA THR A 3 -24.68 -37.89 47.33
C THR A 3 -23.17 -37.99 47.49
N LYS A 4 -22.42 -37.82 46.39
CA LYS A 4 -20.98 -37.54 46.45
C LYS A 4 -20.74 -36.12 45.95
N SER A 5 -20.34 -35.28 46.89
CA SER A 5 -19.97 -33.88 46.77
C SER A 5 -18.95 -33.66 45.65
N ALA A 6 -19.25 -32.71 44.76
CA ALA A 6 -18.31 -32.19 43.77
C ALA A 6 -17.20 -31.39 44.47
N PRO A 7 -15.92 -31.62 44.16
CA PRO A 7 -14.86 -30.70 44.54
C PRO A 7 -14.93 -29.45 43.65
N THR A 8 -14.94 -28.30 44.29
CA THR A 8 -14.79 -26.97 43.68
C THR A 8 -13.29 -26.68 43.41
N PHE A 9 -13.05 -25.78 42.45
CA PHE A 9 -11.81 -25.03 42.11
C PHE A 9 -10.85 -25.63 41.04
N PRO A 10 -10.07 -24.80 40.30
CA PRO A 10 -10.25 -23.39 39.91
C PRO A 10 -10.22 -23.17 38.37
N ASN A 11 -10.73 -22.00 37.94
CA ASN A 11 -10.66 -21.50 36.57
C ASN A 11 -9.19 -21.46 36.06
N SER A 12 -8.87 -22.19 34.99
CA SER A 12 -7.61 -21.99 34.25
C SER A 12 -7.90 -21.73 32.76
N LEU A 13 -7.72 -20.46 32.37
CA LEU A 13 -7.88 -19.96 31.01
C LEU A 13 -6.51 -19.99 30.31
N SER A 14 -6.34 -20.83 29.29
CA SER A 14 -5.26 -20.67 28.29
C SER A 14 -5.55 -19.46 27.41
N LYS A 15 -4.58 -18.69 26.88
CA LYS A 15 -4.86 -17.52 26.02
C LYS A 15 -3.93 -17.50 24.80
N ALA A 16 -4.49 -17.56 23.59
CA ALA A 16 -3.79 -17.37 22.32
C ALA A 16 -4.16 -16.00 21.74
N VAL A 17 -3.19 -15.17 21.39
CA VAL A 17 -3.37 -13.74 21.02
C VAL A 17 -2.98 -13.58 19.54
N ALA A 18 -3.86 -13.04 18.70
CA ALA A 18 -3.57 -12.76 17.29
C ALA A 18 -3.52 -11.26 17.03
N SER A 19 -2.46 -10.74 16.39
CA SER A 19 -2.33 -9.31 16.05
C SER A 19 -1.85 -9.11 14.62
N ALA A 20 -2.39 -8.13 13.90
CA ALA A 20 -1.91 -7.76 12.55
C ALA A 20 -0.98 -6.54 12.62
N ALA A 21 0.07 -6.53 11.80
CA ALA A 21 1.01 -5.42 11.66
C ALA A 21 1.15 -5.01 10.18
N ASP A 22 1.18 -3.71 9.92
CA ASP A 22 1.60 -3.15 8.63
C ASP A 22 3.11 -2.86 8.68
N ALA A 23 3.84 -3.29 7.66
CA ALA A 23 5.24 -2.91 7.50
C ALA A 23 5.34 -1.40 7.21
N GLN A 24 6.26 -0.73 7.90
CA GLN A 24 6.57 0.70 7.82
C GLN A 24 5.65 1.68 8.57
N THR A 25 5.40 1.41 9.85
CA THR A 25 5.53 2.42 10.92
C THR A 25 5.64 1.61 12.22
N THR A 26 6.22 2.15 13.28
CA THR A 26 5.98 1.66 14.66
C THR A 26 4.52 1.92 15.06
N LYS A 27 3.59 1.37 14.27
CA LYS A 27 2.14 1.50 14.35
C LYS A 27 1.63 0.29 15.12
N LEU A 28 0.78 0.54 16.11
CA LEU A 28 0.23 -0.48 17.00
C LEU A 28 -0.19 -1.73 16.22
N CYS A 29 0.41 -2.88 16.54
CA CYS A 29 -0.17 -4.17 16.20
C CYS A 29 -1.53 -4.23 16.87
N ASN A 30 -2.61 -4.07 16.11
CA ASN A 30 -3.94 -4.16 16.69
C ASN A 30 -4.18 -5.62 17.06
N LEU A 31 -4.37 -5.86 18.36
CA LEU A 31 -4.81 -7.15 18.86
C LEU A 31 -6.19 -7.44 18.27
N ILE A 32 -6.26 -8.46 17.42
CA ILE A 32 -7.52 -8.88 16.79
C ILE A 32 -8.39 -9.60 17.82
N THR A 33 -7.81 -10.57 18.54
CA THR A 33 -8.58 -11.41 19.47
C THR A 33 -7.67 -12.24 20.38
N THR A 34 -8.27 -12.78 21.46
CA THR A 34 -7.62 -13.73 22.37
C THR A 34 -8.49 -14.97 22.62
N TYR A 35 -7.95 -16.18 22.49
CA TYR A 35 -8.69 -17.45 22.59
C TYR A 35 -8.22 -18.37 23.74
N CYS A 36 -9.19 -18.97 24.46
CA CYS A 36 -8.97 -19.91 25.57
C CYS A 36 -9.81 -21.17 25.49
N GLY A 37 -9.29 -22.31 25.95
CA GLY A 37 -10.12 -23.50 26.22
C GLY A 37 -10.44 -24.32 24.98
N LYS A 38 -11.39 -25.25 25.11
CA LYS A 38 -11.70 -26.28 24.10
C LYS A 38 -12.67 -25.77 23.02
N GLY A 39 -12.61 -26.36 21.83
CA GLY A 39 -13.51 -26.08 20.70
C GLY A 39 -12.83 -25.31 19.56
N ALA A 40 -13.28 -25.57 18.33
CA ALA A 40 -12.83 -24.87 17.14
C ALA A 40 -13.20 -23.37 17.20
N ARG A 41 -12.32 -22.52 16.68
CA ARG A 41 -12.54 -21.07 16.63
C ARG A 41 -12.93 -20.64 15.23
N ALA A 42 -13.70 -19.55 15.16
CA ALA A 42 -13.99 -18.89 13.90
C ALA A 42 -12.67 -18.42 13.25
N ALA A 43 -12.62 -18.51 11.92
CA ALA A 43 -11.48 -18.00 11.16
C ALA A 43 -11.34 -16.48 11.37
N VAL A 44 -10.09 -16.02 11.41
CA VAL A 44 -9.74 -14.61 11.56
C VAL A 44 -9.12 -14.13 10.26
N LYS A 45 -9.62 -13.01 9.71
CA LYS A 45 -9.07 -12.37 8.51
C LYS A 45 -8.26 -11.13 8.90
N SER A 46 -7.01 -11.07 8.45
CA SER A 46 -6.17 -9.87 8.56
C SER A 46 -6.54 -8.88 7.46
N THR A 47 -6.43 -7.58 7.76
CA THR A 47 -6.45 -6.52 6.74
C THR A 47 -5.05 -6.17 6.22
N GLY A 48 -4.00 -6.65 6.90
CA GLY A 48 -2.60 -6.43 6.54
C GLY A 48 -1.91 -7.71 6.07
N THR A 49 -0.71 -7.56 5.52
CA THR A 49 0.09 -8.67 4.97
C THR A 49 0.81 -9.51 6.03
N THR A 50 0.83 -9.06 7.28
CA THR A 50 1.47 -9.76 8.41
C THR A 50 0.48 -10.02 9.53
N LEU A 51 0.41 -11.27 9.99
CA LEU A 51 -0.35 -11.68 11.17
C LEU A 51 0.57 -12.43 12.14
N THR A 52 0.64 -11.97 13.37
CA THR A 52 1.44 -12.55 14.45
C THR A 52 0.54 -13.34 15.38
N VAL A 53 0.89 -14.60 15.63
CA VAL A 53 0.24 -15.45 16.64
C VAL A 53 1.17 -15.59 17.83
N VAL A 54 0.69 -15.22 19.01
CA VAL A 54 1.43 -15.36 20.27
C VAL A 54 0.73 -16.40 21.16
N PHE A 55 1.43 -17.50 21.40
CA PHE A 55 1.01 -18.52 22.36
C PHE A 55 1.66 -18.28 23.72
N LYS A 56 0.85 -18.27 24.79
CA LYS A 56 1.33 -18.18 26.18
C LYS A 56 0.75 -19.31 27.01
N SER A 57 1.62 -20.08 27.66
CA SER A 57 1.28 -21.12 28.63
C SER A 57 1.92 -20.82 29.99
N ASN A 58 1.33 -21.34 31.07
CA ASN A 58 2.00 -21.39 32.37
C ASN A 58 2.88 -22.65 32.45
N GLU A 59 4.04 -22.53 33.10
CA GLU A 59 5.12 -23.55 33.06
C GLU A 59 4.76 -24.88 33.77
N ASN A 60 3.67 -24.93 34.53
CA ASN A 60 3.39 -26.03 35.48
C ASN A 60 2.19 -26.93 35.13
N GLY A 61 1.65 -26.90 33.90
CA GLY A 61 0.49 -27.75 33.60
C GLY A 61 -0.09 -27.67 32.19
N ILE A 62 0.70 -27.98 31.16
CA ILE A 62 0.16 -28.21 29.82
C ILE A 62 -0.45 -29.61 29.79
N VAL A 63 -1.77 -29.72 30.00
CA VAL A 63 -2.50 -31.00 30.00
C VAL A 63 -3.24 -31.26 28.68
N ASN A 64 -3.15 -30.36 27.69
CA ASN A 64 -3.85 -30.44 26.42
C ASN A 64 -2.88 -30.32 25.23
N THR A 65 -3.28 -30.85 24.07
CA THR A 65 -2.45 -30.97 22.85
C THR A 65 -2.14 -29.65 22.13
N GLY A 66 -2.65 -28.51 22.61
CA GLY A 66 -2.39 -27.20 22.02
C GLY A 66 -3.44 -26.80 20.97
N PHE A 67 -2.99 -26.21 19.86
CA PHE A 67 -3.82 -25.74 18.76
C PHE A 67 -3.10 -25.90 17.43
N ASP A 68 -3.86 -26.20 16.37
CA ASP A 68 -3.39 -26.19 14.99
C ASP A 68 -3.91 -24.95 14.28
N VAL A 69 -3.09 -24.35 13.42
CA VAL A 69 -3.47 -23.21 12.59
C VAL A 69 -3.15 -23.52 11.14
N ALA A 70 -4.16 -23.37 10.29
CA ALA A 70 -3.98 -23.25 8.86
C ALA A 70 -4.21 -21.79 8.47
N PHE A 71 -3.44 -21.29 7.50
CA PHE A 71 -3.67 -19.99 6.90
C PHE A 71 -3.75 -20.12 5.39
N THR A 72 -4.57 -19.28 4.78
CA THR A 72 -4.66 -19.12 3.33
C THR A 72 -4.46 -17.66 3.00
N ALA A 73 -3.50 -17.36 2.13
CA ALA A 73 -3.36 -16.02 1.57
C ALA A 73 -4.42 -15.84 0.49
N GLU A 74 -5.28 -14.85 0.65
CA GLU A 74 -6.14 -14.40 -0.43
C GLU A 74 -5.33 -13.42 -1.29
N PRO A 75 -5.34 -13.58 -2.64
CA PRO A 75 -4.71 -12.60 -3.50
C PRO A 75 -5.36 -11.24 -3.27
N LEU A 76 -4.53 -10.20 -3.19
CA LEU A 76 -5.03 -8.84 -3.22
C LEU A 76 -5.85 -8.63 -4.49
N PRO A 77 -6.89 -7.77 -4.47
CA PRO A 77 -7.49 -7.26 -5.69
C PRO A 77 -6.39 -6.83 -6.68
N GLU A 78 -6.58 -7.11 -7.97
CA GLU A 78 -5.56 -6.84 -9.01
C GLU A 78 -5.09 -5.38 -8.98
N GLU A 79 -6.02 -4.45 -8.78
CA GLU A 79 -5.79 -3.03 -8.52
C GLU A 79 -4.83 -2.76 -7.35
N ASP A 80 -4.99 -3.44 -6.21
CA ASP A 80 -4.08 -3.28 -5.06
C ASP A 80 -2.68 -3.81 -5.40
N GLY A 81 -2.58 -4.90 -6.14
CA GLY A 81 -1.32 -5.43 -6.65
C GLY A 81 -0.59 -4.42 -7.56
N HIS A 82 -1.31 -3.83 -8.50
CA HIS A 82 -0.77 -2.82 -9.42
C HIS A 82 -0.39 -1.52 -8.71
N TRP A 83 -1.19 -1.06 -7.74
CA TRP A 83 -0.82 0.09 -6.92
C TRP A 83 0.43 -0.17 -6.08
N ASN A 84 0.57 -1.38 -5.52
CA ASN A 84 1.78 -1.76 -4.78
C ASN A 84 3.03 -1.70 -5.67
N SER A 85 2.95 -2.09 -6.95
CA SER A 85 4.07 -1.94 -7.88
C SER A 85 4.50 -0.47 -8.08
N ILE A 86 3.53 0.46 -8.12
CA ILE A 86 3.77 1.91 -8.18
C ILE A 86 4.46 2.39 -6.89
N LEU A 87 4.01 1.91 -5.73
CA LEU A 87 4.61 2.27 -4.44
C LEU A 87 6.04 1.79 -4.31
N THR A 88 6.31 0.54 -4.69
CA THR A 88 7.67 -0.01 -4.68
C THR A 88 8.59 0.80 -5.59
N GLN A 89 8.14 1.17 -6.80
CA GLN A 89 8.91 2.04 -7.68
C GLN A 89 9.16 3.41 -7.06
N TYR A 90 8.15 4.01 -6.42
CA TYR A 90 8.28 5.29 -5.72
C TYR A 90 9.35 5.21 -4.62
N GLU A 91 9.36 4.15 -3.81
CA GLU A 91 10.36 3.96 -2.76
C GLU A 91 11.78 3.82 -3.34
N SER A 92 11.95 3.03 -4.39
CA SER A 92 13.24 2.87 -5.10
C SER A 92 13.74 4.21 -5.65
N LEU A 93 12.88 4.98 -6.31
CA LEU A 93 13.20 6.31 -6.82
C LEU A 93 13.55 7.29 -5.69
N TYR A 94 12.77 7.29 -4.61
CA TYR A 94 13.01 8.15 -3.45
C TYR A 94 14.39 7.88 -2.84
N ASN A 95 14.71 6.60 -2.60
CA ASN A 95 16.00 6.19 -2.04
C ASN A 95 17.15 6.56 -2.99
N LYS A 96 17.04 6.27 -4.29
CA LYS A 96 18.08 6.59 -5.26
C LYS A 96 18.33 8.09 -5.39
N ILE A 97 17.26 8.89 -5.42
CA ILE A 97 17.34 10.35 -5.42
C ILE A 97 18.04 10.84 -4.15
N TYR A 98 17.74 10.24 -3.00
CA TYR A 98 18.34 10.60 -1.72
C TYR A 98 19.83 10.22 -1.66
N GLU A 99 20.20 9.05 -2.17
CA GLU A 99 21.56 8.49 -2.17
C GLU A 99 22.50 9.15 -3.18
N GLN A 100 22.12 9.27 -4.47
CA GLN A 100 22.97 9.91 -5.48
C GLN A 100 23.30 11.38 -5.17
N LEU A 101 22.41 12.06 -4.43
CA LEU A 101 22.66 13.44 -3.98
C LEU A 101 23.51 13.52 -2.69
N GLY A 102 23.70 12.40 -1.98
CA GLY A 102 24.58 12.31 -0.81
C GLY A 102 26.07 12.37 -1.16
N ALA A 103 26.45 12.05 -2.41
CA ALA A 103 27.85 12.04 -2.84
C ALA A 103 28.37 13.41 -3.31
N THR A 104 27.51 14.42 -3.56
CA THR A 104 27.92 15.59 -4.36
C THR A 104 27.50 16.98 -3.87
N ARG A 105 26.59 17.16 -2.89
CA ARG A 105 26.02 18.50 -2.58
C ARG A 105 25.61 18.78 -1.13
N THR A 106 25.44 20.06 -0.80
CA THR A 106 24.92 20.59 0.47
C THR A 106 23.55 19.97 0.82
N GLU A 107 23.42 19.50 2.06
CA GLU A 107 22.24 18.79 2.63
C GLU A 107 20.87 19.44 2.29
N ASN A 108 20.82 20.77 2.24
CA ASN A 108 19.63 21.55 1.90
C ASN A 108 19.07 21.29 0.48
N LYS A 109 19.91 20.91 -0.49
CA LYS A 109 19.44 20.61 -1.85
C LYS A 109 18.81 19.22 -1.95
N ARG A 110 19.41 18.22 -1.30
CA ARG A 110 18.89 16.85 -1.16
C ARG A 110 17.48 16.84 -0.56
N LEU A 111 17.33 17.49 0.59
CA LEU A 111 16.04 17.62 1.28
C LEU A 111 14.98 18.27 0.40
N ARG A 112 15.33 19.30 -0.39
CA ARG A 112 14.36 19.98 -1.27
C ARG A 112 13.84 19.08 -2.40
N LEU A 113 14.71 18.29 -3.04
CA LEU A 113 14.30 17.41 -4.14
C LEU A 113 13.48 16.22 -3.62
N ALA A 114 13.93 15.57 -2.54
CA ALA A 114 13.18 14.49 -1.90
C ALA A 114 11.78 14.95 -1.45
N ASN A 115 11.69 16.09 -0.76
CA ASN A 115 10.41 16.69 -0.38
C ASN A 115 9.52 17.01 -1.59
N GLN A 116 10.11 17.37 -2.72
CA GLN A 116 9.34 17.67 -3.93
C GLN A 116 8.79 16.40 -4.59
N PHE A 117 9.56 15.31 -4.60
CA PHE A 117 9.09 14.00 -5.06
C PHE A 117 7.98 13.46 -4.16
N THR A 118 8.14 13.54 -2.84
CA THR A 118 7.08 13.22 -1.87
C THR A 118 5.84 14.10 -2.06
N ARG A 119 6.00 15.40 -2.36
CA ARG A 119 4.87 16.29 -2.68
C ARG A 119 4.16 15.89 -3.97
N ALA A 120 4.89 15.40 -4.98
CA ALA A 120 4.29 14.89 -6.21
C ALA A 120 3.44 13.64 -5.91
N MET A 121 3.98 12.67 -5.18
CA MET A 121 3.24 11.48 -4.77
C MET A 121 2.03 11.82 -3.90
N GLY A 122 2.19 12.72 -2.92
CA GLY A 122 1.09 13.21 -2.11
C GLY A 122 0.00 13.92 -2.93
N LYS A 123 0.32 14.50 -4.09
CA LYS A 123 -0.71 15.03 -5.00
C LYS A 123 -1.54 13.89 -5.61
N PHE A 124 -0.95 12.79 -6.02
CA PHE A 124 -1.68 11.66 -6.58
C PHE A 124 -2.69 11.06 -5.59
N TYR A 125 -2.30 10.93 -4.32
CA TYR A 125 -3.23 10.58 -3.24
C TYR A 125 -4.34 11.62 -3.04
N ASN A 126 -4.03 12.92 -3.07
CA ASN A 126 -5.05 13.97 -2.96
C ASN A 126 -6.07 13.95 -4.12
N PHE A 127 -5.68 13.43 -5.29
CA PHE A 127 -6.58 13.23 -6.41
C PHE A 127 -7.41 11.94 -6.29
N GLY A 128 -7.17 11.11 -5.28
CA GLY A 128 -7.93 9.91 -5.00
C GLY A 128 -7.65 8.78 -5.97
N LEU A 129 -6.41 8.66 -6.47
CA LEU A 129 -6.06 7.65 -7.48
C LEU A 129 -6.21 6.22 -6.94
N LYS A 130 -5.84 5.97 -5.67
CA LYS A 130 -6.00 4.64 -5.05
C LYS A 130 -7.41 4.46 -4.48
N GLU A 131 -7.91 5.48 -3.80
CA GLU A 131 -9.11 5.40 -2.95
C GLU A 131 -10.43 5.25 -3.72
N ARG A 132 -10.38 5.08 -5.05
CA ARG A 132 -11.53 5.11 -5.95
C ARG A 132 -11.56 3.94 -6.92
N THR A 133 -10.88 2.86 -6.60
CA THR A 133 -11.08 1.57 -7.25
C THR A 133 -12.22 0.88 -6.50
N ILE A 134 -13.42 0.84 -7.08
CA ILE A 134 -14.61 0.25 -6.46
C ILE A 134 -14.97 -1.01 -7.26
N SER A 135 -15.18 -2.12 -6.55
CA SER A 135 -15.68 -3.35 -7.16
C SER A 135 -17.03 -3.11 -7.85
N GLY A 136 -17.16 -3.53 -9.11
CA GLY A 136 -18.40 -3.36 -9.87
C GLY A 136 -18.57 -1.96 -10.48
N CYS A 137 -17.48 -1.20 -10.65
CA CYS A 137 -17.52 0.05 -11.39
C CYS A 137 -18.03 -0.17 -12.83
N THR A 138 -18.90 0.73 -13.27
CA THR A 138 -19.48 0.77 -14.61
C THR A 138 -19.01 1.99 -15.40
N ASN A 139 -18.70 3.09 -14.72
CA ASN A 139 -18.16 4.30 -15.34
C ASN A 139 -16.72 4.54 -14.89
N PHE A 140 -15.78 4.02 -15.66
CA PHE A 140 -14.36 4.26 -15.43
C PHE A 140 -13.94 5.63 -15.93
N ALA A 141 -12.88 6.17 -15.33
CA ALA A 141 -12.30 7.43 -15.77
C ALA A 141 -11.64 7.30 -17.14
N GLY A 142 -10.94 6.19 -17.40
CA GLY A 142 -10.29 5.87 -18.67
C GLY A 142 -10.95 4.69 -19.38
N THR A 143 -10.18 3.62 -19.59
CA THR A 143 -10.60 2.43 -20.33
C THR A 143 -11.36 1.42 -19.45
N GLY A 144 -11.00 1.33 -18.16
CA GLY A 144 -11.57 0.33 -17.26
C GLY A 144 -11.06 -1.10 -17.49
N VAL A 145 -10.03 -1.27 -18.32
CA VAL A 145 -9.48 -2.57 -18.67
C VAL A 145 -8.21 -2.79 -17.87
N SER A 146 -8.21 -3.77 -16.96
CA SER A 146 -7.05 -4.05 -16.11
C SER A 146 -5.78 -4.38 -16.90
N GLY A 147 -5.93 -5.05 -18.05
CA GLY A 147 -4.83 -5.38 -18.96
C GLY A 147 -4.15 -4.18 -19.65
N ASP A 148 -4.74 -2.98 -19.58
CA ASP A 148 -4.11 -1.76 -20.10
C ASP A 148 -3.13 -1.14 -19.09
N PHE A 149 -3.08 -1.66 -17.86
CA PHE A 149 -2.09 -1.24 -16.87
C PHE A 149 -0.68 -1.59 -17.34
N VAL A 150 0.24 -0.63 -17.23
CA VAL A 150 1.65 -0.86 -17.51
C VAL A 150 2.44 -0.68 -16.23
N ALA A 151 3.01 -1.79 -15.75
CA ALA A 151 3.83 -1.81 -14.55
C ALA A 151 5.08 -0.94 -14.71
N PRO A 152 5.49 -0.21 -13.65
CA PRO A 152 6.69 0.58 -13.69
C PRO A 152 7.94 -0.31 -13.69
N THR A 153 9.01 0.21 -14.29
CA THR A 153 10.33 -0.42 -14.38
C THR A 153 11.38 0.48 -13.76
N PHE A 154 12.27 -0.09 -12.94
CA PHE A 154 13.38 0.62 -12.33
C PHE A 154 14.70 0.29 -13.04
N ASP A 155 15.36 1.33 -13.53
CA ASP A 155 16.73 1.31 -14.02
C ASP A 155 17.57 2.24 -13.14
N GLU A 156 18.51 1.65 -12.40
CA GLU A 156 19.41 2.39 -11.53
C GLU A 156 20.43 3.27 -12.26
N THR A 157 20.67 2.98 -13.53
CA THR A 157 21.62 3.70 -14.39
C THR A 157 20.94 4.86 -15.12
N ASP A 158 19.64 4.74 -15.39
CA ASP A 158 18.81 5.79 -15.99
C ASP A 158 17.62 6.15 -15.10
N ILE A 159 17.87 7.09 -14.20
CA ILE A 159 16.85 7.63 -13.28
C ILE A 159 15.75 8.38 -14.05
N CYS A 160 16.06 8.94 -15.22
CA CYS A 160 15.08 9.67 -16.02
C CYS A 160 14.08 8.69 -16.66
N ALA A 161 14.56 7.58 -17.22
CA ALA A 161 13.71 6.49 -17.70
C ALA A 161 12.86 5.90 -16.58
N SER A 162 13.44 5.70 -15.39
CA SER A 162 12.71 5.23 -14.20
C SER A 162 11.61 6.18 -13.74
N LEU A 163 11.85 7.50 -13.81
CA LEU A 163 10.86 8.53 -13.49
C LEU A 163 9.73 8.58 -14.53
N ASP A 164 10.06 8.48 -15.81
CA ASP A 164 9.05 8.46 -16.87
C ASP A 164 8.20 7.18 -16.80
N SER A 165 8.83 6.04 -16.55
CA SER A 165 8.15 4.76 -16.30
C SER A 165 7.20 4.85 -15.10
N PHE A 166 7.62 5.50 -14.01
CA PHE A 166 6.75 5.78 -12.85
C PHE A 166 5.52 6.64 -13.22
N PHE A 167 5.70 7.76 -13.93
CA PHE A 167 4.57 8.62 -14.32
C PHE A 167 3.62 7.93 -15.30
N PHE A 168 4.17 7.08 -16.18
CA PHE A 168 3.38 6.29 -17.11
C PHE A 168 2.54 5.24 -16.37
N ALA A 169 3.12 4.53 -15.40
CA ALA A 169 2.40 3.58 -14.55
C ALA A 169 1.26 4.25 -13.75
N VAL A 170 1.49 5.44 -13.19
CA VAL A 170 0.43 6.20 -12.51
C VAL A 170 -0.71 6.59 -13.47
N THR A 171 -0.38 6.92 -14.72
CA THR A 171 -1.37 7.28 -15.74
C THR A 171 -2.18 6.06 -16.17
N SER A 172 -1.53 4.95 -16.52
CA SER A 172 -2.19 3.71 -16.93
C SER A 172 -3.03 3.11 -15.80
N TYR A 173 -2.57 3.20 -14.55
CA TYR A 173 -3.36 2.81 -13.38
C TYR A 173 -4.66 3.61 -13.25
N HIS A 174 -4.57 4.93 -13.40
CA HIS A 174 -5.76 5.78 -13.38
C HIS A 174 -6.73 5.39 -14.49
N ASP A 175 -6.23 5.19 -15.70
CA ASP A 175 -7.07 4.89 -16.85
C ASP A 175 -7.71 3.49 -16.74
N ALA A 176 -7.02 2.51 -16.16
CA ALA A 176 -7.52 1.16 -15.94
C ALA A 176 -8.49 1.02 -14.75
N TYR A 177 -8.30 1.74 -13.65
CA TYR A 177 -8.99 1.43 -12.39
C TYR A 177 -9.80 2.58 -11.75
N ALA A 178 -9.57 3.84 -12.12
CA ALA A 178 -10.25 4.93 -11.42
C ALA A 178 -11.75 4.93 -11.73
N CYS A 179 -12.58 4.81 -10.70
CA CYS A 179 -14.04 4.77 -10.84
C CYS A 179 -14.69 6.15 -10.64
N LEU A 180 -15.66 6.47 -11.50
CA LEU A 180 -16.46 7.69 -11.43
C LEU A 180 -17.85 7.50 -10.81
N ASP A 181 -18.24 6.26 -10.50
CA ASP A 181 -19.52 5.93 -9.87
C ASP A 181 -19.64 6.48 -8.44
N GLY A 182 -20.87 6.77 -8.02
CA GLY A 182 -21.17 7.27 -6.67
C GLY A 182 -20.60 8.66 -6.35
N LEU A 183 -20.08 9.37 -7.35
CA LEU A 183 -19.57 10.72 -7.19
C LEU A 183 -20.67 11.77 -7.30
N ASP A 184 -20.95 12.41 -6.19
CA ASP A 184 -21.88 13.54 -6.13
C ASP A 184 -21.47 14.65 -7.10
N VAL A 185 -22.46 15.14 -7.84
CA VAL A 185 -22.32 15.68 -9.19
C VAL A 185 -21.49 16.97 -9.17
N TRP A 186 -20.61 17.13 -10.17
CA TRP A 186 -19.82 18.31 -10.55
C TRP A 186 -18.40 18.47 -10.00
N ALA A 187 -18.15 18.52 -8.68
CA ALA A 187 -16.82 18.93 -8.19
C ALA A 187 -15.78 17.80 -8.19
N LYS A 188 -16.16 16.62 -7.67
CA LYS A 188 -15.24 15.48 -7.50
C LYS A 188 -15.06 14.68 -8.80
N GLN A 189 -16.11 14.52 -9.61
CA GLN A 189 -15.98 13.94 -10.96
C GLN A 189 -15.03 14.73 -11.86
N LYS A 190 -15.02 16.08 -11.76
CA LYS A 190 -14.10 16.92 -12.54
C LYS A 190 -12.63 16.70 -12.20
N GLN A 191 -12.32 16.24 -10.99
CA GLN A 191 -10.94 16.04 -10.54
C GLN A 191 -10.31 14.77 -11.12
N LEU A 192 -11.13 13.73 -11.34
CA LEU A 192 -10.71 12.42 -11.84
C LEU A 192 -10.88 12.26 -13.36
N ARG A 193 -11.21 13.33 -14.08
CA ARG A 193 -11.25 13.24 -15.54
C ARG A 193 -9.83 12.94 -16.05
N PRO A 194 -9.65 12.04 -17.04
CA PRO A 194 -8.33 11.70 -17.58
C PRO A 194 -7.51 12.93 -17.97
N ILE A 195 -8.14 13.90 -18.62
CA ILE A 195 -7.48 15.16 -19.03
C ILE A 195 -6.91 15.91 -17.82
N ARG A 196 -7.61 15.92 -16.68
CA ARG A 196 -7.15 16.60 -15.47
C ARG A 196 -5.99 15.85 -14.83
N ILE A 197 -6.07 14.53 -14.74
CA ILE A 197 -5.00 13.68 -14.20
C ILE A 197 -3.75 13.75 -15.08
N LYS A 198 -3.89 13.57 -16.40
CA LYS A 198 -2.80 13.75 -17.38
C LYS A 198 -2.12 15.12 -17.23
N ASN A 199 -2.90 16.20 -17.04
CA ASN A 199 -2.35 17.54 -16.80
C ASN A 199 -1.64 17.68 -15.44
N VAL A 200 -2.16 17.07 -14.38
CA VAL A 200 -1.52 17.05 -13.05
C VAL A 200 -0.20 16.31 -13.13
N ILE A 201 -0.18 15.13 -13.74
CA ILE A 201 1.02 14.31 -13.96
C ILE A 201 2.05 15.11 -14.77
N ARG A 202 1.65 15.68 -15.91
CA ARG A 202 2.51 16.54 -16.73
C ARG A 202 3.10 17.70 -15.94
N LYS A 203 2.30 18.34 -15.07
CA LYS A 203 2.75 19.45 -14.23
C LYS A 203 3.71 19.00 -13.13
N GLN A 204 3.49 17.85 -12.48
CA GLN A 204 4.43 17.32 -11.49
C GLN A 204 5.74 16.88 -12.14
N ARG A 205 5.64 16.16 -13.26
CA ARG A 205 6.78 15.77 -14.12
C ARG A 205 7.64 16.97 -14.49
N ARG A 206 7.04 18.02 -15.07
CA ARG A 206 7.75 19.28 -15.38
C ARG A 206 8.34 19.97 -14.16
N ARG A 207 7.66 19.95 -13.00
CA ARG A 207 8.20 20.56 -11.77
C ARG A 207 9.43 19.82 -11.27
N LEU A 208 9.42 18.49 -11.32
CA LEU A 208 10.56 17.66 -10.93
C LEU A 208 11.74 17.87 -11.89
N TYR A 209 11.49 17.86 -13.21
CA TYR A 209 12.52 18.09 -14.22
C TYR A 209 13.08 19.52 -14.21
N ASN A 210 12.23 20.54 -14.30
CA ASN A 210 12.66 21.93 -14.46
C ASN A 210 13.27 22.53 -13.20
N GLN A 211 12.88 22.08 -12.00
CA GLN A 211 13.40 22.71 -10.80
C GLN A 211 14.77 22.18 -10.40
N LYS A 212 15.07 20.87 -10.43
CA LYS A 212 16.32 20.35 -9.82
C LYS A 212 16.83 18.97 -10.28
N LEU A 213 16.32 18.37 -11.36
CA LEU A 213 16.93 17.15 -11.95
C LEU A 213 17.99 17.44 -13.01
N THR A 214 18.42 18.70 -13.17
CA THR A 214 19.56 19.07 -14.03
C THR A 214 20.84 18.30 -13.68
N ASP A 215 20.97 17.86 -12.43
CA ASP A 215 22.10 17.07 -11.96
C ASP A 215 22.07 15.61 -12.44
N PHE A 216 20.89 15.11 -12.82
CA PHE A 216 20.68 13.77 -13.39
C PHE A 216 20.62 13.80 -14.92
N SER A 217 20.94 14.94 -15.55
CA SER A 217 20.85 15.15 -17.01
C SER A 217 19.46 14.84 -17.62
N CYS A 218 18.40 14.84 -16.81
CA CYS A 218 17.06 14.57 -17.31
C CYS A 218 16.52 15.76 -18.11
N ILE A 219 16.20 15.53 -19.39
CA ILE A 219 15.50 16.50 -20.24
C ILE A 219 14.02 16.14 -20.22
N ALA A 220 13.16 17.12 -19.96
CA ALA A 220 11.71 16.92 -20.07
C ALA A 220 11.33 16.64 -21.54
N THR A 221 11.10 15.38 -21.89
CA THR A 221 10.58 15.02 -23.21
C THR A 221 9.07 15.27 -23.23
N ASP A 222 8.59 16.15 -24.11
CA ASP A 222 7.16 16.42 -24.27
C ASP A 222 6.39 15.22 -24.90
N GLY A 223 7.09 14.20 -25.39
CA GLY A 223 6.50 13.00 -25.98
C GLY A 223 6.60 11.80 -25.04
N PHE A 224 5.52 11.51 -24.31
CA PHE A 224 5.10 10.18 -23.84
C PHE A 224 3.80 10.34 -23.05
N ILE A 225 2.79 10.92 -23.70
CA ILE A 225 1.39 10.76 -23.33
C ILE A 225 0.65 10.78 -24.68
N VAL A 226 0.58 9.61 -25.33
CA VAL A 226 -0.45 9.36 -26.35
C VAL A 226 -1.63 8.76 -25.59
#